data_AF-A0A811QRF1-F1
#
_entry.id   AF-A0A811QRF1-F1
#
_cell.length_a   1.000
_cell.length_b   1.000
_cell.length_c   1.000
_cell.angle_alpha   90.00
_cell.angle_beta   90.00
_cell.angle_gamma   90.00
#
_symmetry.space_group_name_H-M   'P 1'
#
loop_
_entity.id
_entity.type
_entity.pdbx_description
1 polymer ?
#
loop_
_entity_poly.entity_id
_entity_poly.type
_entity_poly.pdbx_seq_one_letter_code
_entity_poly.pdbx_strand_id
1 'polypeptide(L)'
;MVRELRVDTFYVRLRAAAAAAGSSSSPLLILPSAADADSLCAVRALAHVLAADSVRFSVYPVASAAAARALLASFSASASAPLCLVLVNWGAHRDLVSAVLPDTATAFVVDSHRPVHLHNLCARNGRVVVLFTADDDRTADLSYDFDLAALADASDLTAQGDADTDPLRAASGSDASESDSEDSDADEDVRGGGGRRKRPRLSDDAGADP
;
A
#
# COMPACT_ATOMS: atom_id res chain seq x y z
N MET A 1 15.25 -11.49 10.82
CA MET A 1 14.62 -11.58 9.48
C MET A 1 13.21 -11.05 9.58
N VAL A 2 12.79 -10.25 8.60
CA VAL A 2 11.48 -9.55 8.59
C VAL A 2 10.42 -10.34 7.79
N ARG A 3 10.89 -11.16 6.86
CA ARG A 3 10.12 -12.22 6.21
C ARG A 3 9.93 -13.39 7.17
N GLU A 4 8.68 -13.78 7.39
CA GLU A 4 8.32 -15.02 8.10
C GLU A 4 7.94 -16.10 7.09
N LEU A 5 8.67 -17.21 7.11
CA LEU A 5 8.46 -18.34 6.20
C LEU A 5 7.40 -19.32 6.72
N ARG A 6 7.06 -19.21 8.00
CA ARG A 6 6.22 -20.16 8.71
C ARG A 6 5.08 -19.44 9.41
N VAL A 7 3.87 -19.99 9.25
CA VAL A 7 2.65 -19.45 9.85
C VAL A 7 2.73 -19.48 11.37
N ASP A 8 3.34 -20.54 11.95
CA ASP A 8 3.46 -20.68 13.40
C ASP A 8 4.36 -19.59 14.03
N THR A 9 5.53 -19.32 13.45
CA THR A 9 6.43 -18.26 13.95
C THR A 9 5.84 -16.87 13.76
N PHE A 10 5.18 -16.63 12.62
CA PHE A 10 4.44 -15.41 12.34
C PHE A 10 3.38 -15.14 13.41
N TYR A 11 2.55 -16.14 13.73
CA TYR A 11 1.48 -16.00 14.71
C TYR A 11 2.01 -15.77 16.13
N VAL A 12 3.06 -16.49 16.54
CA VAL A 12 3.71 -16.29 17.86
C VAL A 12 4.22 -14.85 17.99
N ARG A 13 4.86 -14.33 16.94
CA ARG A 13 5.37 -12.96 16.91
C ARG A 13 4.25 -11.92 16.92
N LEU A 14 3.18 -12.14 16.17
CA LEU A 14 1.97 -11.31 16.18
C LEU A 14 1.38 -11.22 17.60
N ARG A 15 1.20 -12.37 18.26
CA ARG A 15 0.62 -12.42 19.61
C ARG A 15 1.49 -11.69 20.64
N ALA A 16 2.81 -11.86 20.56
CA ALA A 16 3.75 -11.14 21.43
C ALA A 16 3.69 -9.62 21.22
N ALA A 17 3.63 -9.16 19.96
CA ALA A 17 3.50 -7.75 19.63
C ALA A 17 2.16 -7.16 20.09
N ALA A 18 1.06 -7.90 19.91
CA ALA A 18 -0.27 -7.50 20.37
C ALA A 18 -0.33 -7.38 21.90
N ALA A 19 0.31 -8.30 22.63
CA ALA A 19 0.40 -8.23 24.09
C ALA A 19 1.22 -7.02 24.57
N ALA A 20 2.35 -6.72 23.90
CA ALA A 20 3.18 -5.56 24.22
C ALA A 20 2.47 -4.23 23.95
N ALA A 21 1.69 -4.14 22.87
CA ALA A 21 0.87 -2.97 22.54
C ALA A 21 -0.38 -2.83 23.44
N GLY A 22 -0.82 -3.90 24.09
CA GLY A 22 -2.15 -4.05 24.69
C GLY A 22 -2.26 -3.72 26.19
N SER A 23 -1.39 -2.91 26.78
CA SER A 23 -1.35 -2.72 28.24
C SER A 23 -2.57 -1.99 28.86
N SER A 24 -3.59 -1.56 28.11
CA SER A 24 -4.97 -1.34 28.64
C SER A 24 -6.00 -0.91 27.56
N SER A 25 -5.63 -0.11 26.55
CA SER A 25 -6.61 0.58 25.67
C SER A 25 -6.47 0.41 24.16
N SER A 26 -5.36 -0.15 23.65
CA SER A 26 -5.12 -0.33 22.20
C SER A 26 -5.19 -1.81 21.81
N PRO A 27 -6.33 -2.28 21.26
CA PRO A 27 -6.41 -3.63 20.69
C PRO A 27 -5.58 -3.75 19.41
N LEU A 28 -5.25 -4.99 19.02
CA LEU A 28 -4.71 -5.28 17.70
C LEU A 28 -5.66 -4.75 16.62
N LEU A 29 -5.16 -3.95 15.68
CA LEU A 29 -6.00 -3.40 14.60
C LEU A 29 -5.86 -4.29 13.35
N ILE A 30 -6.96 -4.86 12.88
CA ILE A 30 -7.00 -5.67 11.66
C ILE A 30 -7.60 -4.82 10.54
N LEU A 31 -6.83 -4.60 9.48
CA LEU A 31 -7.19 -3.78 8.33
C LEU A 31 -7.33 -4.68 7.10
N PRO A 32 -8.49 -5.33 6.86
CA PRO A 32 -8.71 -6.05 5.62
C PRO A 32 -8.93 -5.10 4.44
N SER A 33 -8.50 -5.54 3.25
CA SER A 33 -8.94 -4.89 2.01
C SER A 33 -10.46 -5.01 1.86
N ALA A 34 -11.13 -3.88 1.65
CA ALA A 34 -12.57 -3.85 1.41
C ALA A 34 -12.96 -4.24 -0.03
N ALA A 35 -11.97 -4.45 -0.91
CA ALA A 35 -12.18 -4.73 -2.32
C ALA A 35 -12.22 -6.23 -2.68
N ASP A 36 -11.92 -7.11 -1.72
CA ASP A 36 -11.69 -8.52 -2.01
C ASP A 36 -12.39 -9.45 -0.99
N ALA A 37 -13.05 -10.49 -1.49
CA ALA A 37 -13.73 -11.52 -0.71
C ALA A 37 -12.74 -12.41 0.08
N ASP A 38 -11.53 -12.62 -0.43
CA ASP A 38 -10.49 -13.38 0.26
C ASP A 38 -10.13 -12.74 1.60
N SER A 39 -10.08 -11.39 1.64
CA SER A 39 -9.85 -10.65 2.88
C SER A 39 -10.88 -10.96 3.96
N LEU A 40 -12.15 -11.13 3.58
CA LEU A 40 -13.23 -11.46 4.50
C LEU A 40 -13.07 -12.89 5.04
N CYS A 41 -12.74 -13.84 4.18
CA CYS A 41 -12.50 -15.23 4.55
C CYS A 41 -11.28 -15.35 5.49
N ALA A 42 -10.17 -14.70 5.13
CA ALA A 42 -8.95 -14.66 5.92
C ALA A 42 -9.19 -14.02 7.30
N VAL A 43 -9.88 -12.87 7.36
CA VAL A 43 -10.22 -12.24 8.65
C VAL A 43 -11.12 -13.12 9.50
N ARG A 44 -12.08 -13.85 8.91
CA ARG A 44 -12.95 -14.76 9.66
C ARG A 44 -12.15 -15.89 10.31
N ALA A 45 -11.22 -16.50 9.58
CA ALA A 45 -10.34 -17.54 10.12
C ALA A 45 -9.41 -16.96 11.20
N LEU A 46 -8.77 -15.83 10.93
CA LEU A 46 -7.88 -15.14 11.86
C LEU A 46 -8.60 -14.74 13.15
N ALA A 47 -9.80 -14.18 13.05
CA ALA A 47 -10.62 -13.79 14.19
C ALA A 47 -10.94 -14.98 15.10
N HIS A 48 -11.20 -16.16 14.53
CA HIS A 48 -11.45 -17.38 15.31
C HIS A 48 -10.21 -17.79 16.12
N VAL A 49 -9.03 -17.77 15.49
CA VAL A 49 -7.76 -18.11 16.15
C VAL A 49 -7.40 -17.08 17.23
N LEU A 50 -7.53 -15.79 16.94
CA LEU A 50 -7.27 -14.73 17.92
C LEU A 50 -8.23 -14.79 19.12
N ALA A 51 -9.50 -15.08 18.89
CA ALA A 51 -10.49 -15.23 19.95
C ALA A 51 -10.21 -16.46 20.83
N ALA A 52 -9.82 -17.58 20.23
CA ALA A 52 -9.41 -18.78 20.97
C ALA A 52 -8.23 -18.50 21.92
N ASP A 53 -7.30 -17.66 21.50
CA ASP A 53 -6.14 -17.22 22.29
C ASP A 53 -6.41 -15.98 23.17
N SER A 54 -7.67 -15.53 23.27
CA SER A 54 -8.09 -14.35 24.06
C SER A 54 -7.37 -13.04 23.67
N VAL A 55 -6.95 -12.91 22.42
CA VAL A 55 -6.35 -11.68 21.88
C VAL A 55 -7.46 -10.70 21.53
N ARG A 56 -7.42 -9.49 22.10
CA ARG A 56 -8.37 -8.42 21.77
C ARG A 56 -7.97 -7.75 20.46
N PHE A 57 -8.91 -7.65 19.53
CA PHE A 57 -8.71 -7.00 18.25
C PHE A 57 -9.93 -6.18 17.82
N SER A 58 -9.70 -5.23 16.92
CA SER A 58 -10.73 -4.45 16.23
C SER A 58 -10.51 -4.52 14.72
N VAL A 59 -11.58 -4.63 13.95
CA VAL A 59 -11.51 -4.78 12.48
C VAL A 59 -11.97 -3.50 11.80
N TYR A 60 -11.15 -2.96 10.90
CA TYR A 60 -11.42 -1.75 10.11
C TYR A 60 -11.15 -2.02 8.64
N PRO A 61 -12.16 -2.39 7.85
CA PRO A 61 -12.00 -2.55 6.41
C PRO A 61 -11.54 -1.25 5.76
N VAL A 62 -10.56 -1.33 4.86
CA VAL A 62 -9.98 -0.17 4.18
C VAL A 62 -10.17 -0.28 2.67
N ALA A 63 -10.67 0.79 2.06
CA ALA A 63 -10.86 0.87 0.61
C ALA A 63 -9.57 1.24 -0.15
N SER A 64 -8.59 1.85 0.54
CA SER A 64 -7.32 2.24 -0.06
C SER A 64 -6.25 2.48 1.00
N ALA A 65 -4.98 2.51 0.58
CA ALA A 65 -3.85 2.88 1.43
C ALA A 65 -3.99 4.32 2.00
N ALA A 66 -4.59 5.24 1.24
CA ALA A 66 -4.85 6.60 1.71
C ALA A 66 -5.89 6.62 2.85
N ALA A 67 -6.95 5.83 2.72
CA ALA A 67 -7.95 5.66 3.78
C ALA A 67 -7.33 5.01 5.03
N ALA A 68 -6.49 3.98 4.85
CA ALA A 68 -5.75 3.35 5.93
C ALA A 68 -4.85 4.35 6.67
N ARG A 69 -4.05 5.15 5.94
CA ARG A 69 -3.19 6.18 6.53
C ARG A 69 -3.99 7.21 7.33
N ALA A 70 -5.12 7.68 6.80
CA ALA A 70 -5.98 8.63 7.50
C ALA A 70 -6.56 8.04 8.81
N LEU A 71 -7.00 6.77 8.77
CA LEU A 71 -7.46 6.04 9.94
C LEU A 71 -6.34 5.86 10.98
N LEU A 72 -5.15 5.43 10.55
CA LEU A 72 -4.02 5.21 11.46
C LEU A 72 -3.51 6.51 12.09
N ALA A 73 -3.62 7.65 11.39
CA ALA A 73 -3.28 8.95 11.95
C ALA A 73 -4.19 9.33 13.14
N SER A 74 -5.49 9.01 13.08
CA SER A 74 -6.41 9.31 14.20
C SER A 74 -6.14 8.45 15.42
N PHE A 75 -5.78 7.18 15.22
CA PHE A 75 -5.32 6.31 16.31
C PHE A 75 -4.00 6.79 16.89
N SER A 76 -3.03 7.16 16.05
CA SER A 76 -1.70 7.58 16.51
C SER A 76 -1.74 8.87 17.33
N ALA A 77 -2.64 9.79 16.98
CA ALA A 77 -2.80 11.04 17.73
C ALA A 77 -3.32 10.83 19.17
N SER A 78 -3.98 9.70 19.44
CA SER A 78 -4.58 9.38 20.74
C SER A 78 -3.87 8.23 21.47
N ALA A 79 -2.99 7.50 20.78
CA ALA A 79 -2.30 6.35 21.33
C ALA A 79 -1.10 6.76 22.18
N SER A 80 -1.07 6.29 23.43
CA SER A 80 0.13 6.37 24.29
C SER A 80 1.11 5.21 24.04
N ALA A 81 0.70 4.22 23.26
CA ALA A 81 1.46 3.02 22.96
C ALA A 81 1.59 2.81 21.42
N PRO A 82 2.65 2.13 20.97
CA PRO A 82 2.80 1.69 19.59
C PRO A 82 1.56 0.94 19.06
N LEU A 83 1.15 1.25 17.83
CA LEU A 83 0.07 0.51 17.16
C LEU A 83 0.58 -0.85 16.68
N CYS A 84 -0.21 -1.89 16.91
CA CYS A 84 0.02 -3.21 16.32
C CYS A 84 -1.07 -3.48 15.29
N LEU A 85 -0.68 -3.75 14.05
CA LEU A 85 -1.57 -3.85 12.90
C LEU A 85 -1.46 -5.22 12.22
N VAL A 86 -2.58 -5.72 11.69
CA VAL A 86 -2.60 -6.79 10.68
C VAL A 86 -3.20 -6.24 9.39
N LEU A 87 -2.47 -6.31 8.29
CA LEU A 87 -2.95 -5.94 6.95
C LEU A 87 -3.30 -7.23 6.22
N VAL A 88 -4.54 -7.32 5.71
CA VAL A 88 -5.03 -8.54 5.05
C VAL A 88 -5.38 -8.24 3.60
N ASN A 89 -4.67 -8.93 2.70
CA ASN A 89 -4.76 -8.85 1.24
C ASN A 89 -4.48 -7.45 0.65
N TRP A 90 -3.60 -6.70 1.30
CA TRP A 90 -3.00 -5.48 0.75
C TRP A 90 -1.71 -5.09 1.49
N GLY A 91 -0.92 -4.22 0.86
CA GLY A 91 0.24 -3.56 1.47
C GLY A 91 1.60 -4.16 1.12
N ALA A 92 1.68 -5.38 0.60
CA ALA A 92 2.97 -6.03 0.32
C ALA A 92 3.77 -5.30 -0.77
N HIS A 93 3.12 -4.81 -1.81
CA HIS A 93 3.75 -4.23 -3.01
C HIS A 93 4.18 -2.76 -2.86
N ARG A 94 4.04 -2.16 -1.67
CA ARG A 94 4.36 -0.75 -1.41
C ARG A 94 5.28 -0.63 -0.22
N ASP A 95 6.11 0.40 -0.19
CA ASP A 95 6.81 0.77 1.03
C ASP A 95 5.80 1.21 2.10
N LEU A 96 5.54 0.33 3.07
CA LEU A 96 4.58 0.61 4.13
C LEU A 96 5.09 1.65 5.11
N VAL A 97 6.40 1.71 5.34
CA VAL A 97 7.02 2.61 6.30
C VAL A 97 6.90 4.05 5.82
N SER A 98 7.20 4.32 4.56
CA SER A 98 7.09 5.69 4.02
C SER A 98 5.66 6.08 3.65
N ALA A 99 4.82 5.15 3.21
CA ALA A 99 3.52 5.50 2.60
C ALA A 99 2.31 5.40 3.54
N VAL A 100 2.36 4.60 4.60
CA VAL A 100 1.15 4.22 5.37
C VAL A 100 1.35 4.26 6.89
N LEU A 101 2.46 3.71 7.38
CA LEU A 101 2.62 3.40 8.80
C LEU A 101 3.10 4.60 9.62
N PRO A 102 2.40 4.96 10.71
CA PRO A 102 2.90 5.89 11.72
C PRO A 102 4.21 5.40 12.34
N ASP A 103 5.12 6.30 12.73
CA ASP A 103 6.52 6.01 13.10
C ASP A 103 6.74 4.85 14.08
N THR A 104 5.85 4.67 15.05
CA THR A 104 5.97 3.63 16.08
C THR A 104 5.13 2.38 15.78
N ALA A 105 4.35 2.38 14.70
CA ALA A 105 3.49 1.26 14.36
C ALA A 105 4.29 0.06 13.84
N THR A 106 3.83 -1.14 14.20
CA THR A 106 4.28 -2.42 13.67
C THR A 106 3.16 -3.07 12.86
N ALA A 107 3.45 -3.55 11.67
CA ALA A 107 2.51 -4.15 10.74
C ALA A 107 2.86 -5.59 10.41
N PHE A 108 1.89 -6.48 10.58
CA PHE A 108 1.91 -7.86 10.15
C PHE A 108 1.12 -7.98 8.85
N VAL A 109 1.75 -8.41 7.76
CA VAL A 109 1.17 -8.40 6.42
C VAL A 109 0.88 -9.82 5.98
N VAL A 110 -0.39 -10.09 5.71
CA VAL A 110 -0.88 -11.32 5.06
C VAL A 110 -1.45 -10.89 3.72
N ASP A 111 -0.65 -10.93 2.66
CA ASP A 111 -1.03 -10.39 1.36
C ASP A 111 -0.54 -11.31 0.23
N SER A 112 -1.41 -11.56 -0.75
CA SER A 112 -1.13 -12.40 -1.91
C SER A 112 -0.49 -11.63 -3.07
N HIS A 113 -0.56 -10.29 -3.07
CA HIS A 113 -0.01 -9.47 -4.14
C HIS A 113 1.51 -9.59 -4.24
N ARG A 114 2.01 -9.69 -5.47
CA ARG A 114 3.44 -9.78 -5.77
C ARG A 114 3.81 -8.86 -6.94
N PRO A 115 5.08 -8.40 -7.03
CA PRO A 115 6.19 -8.64 -6.09
C PRO A 115 6.02 -7.90 -4.76
N VAL A 116 6.66 -8.42 -3.70
CA VAL A 116 6.74 -7.72 -2.40
C VAL A 116 7.77 -6.59 -2.50
N HIS A 117 7.45 -5.43 -1.95
CA HIS A 117 8.35 -4.29 -1.92
C HIS A 117 9.60 -4.60 -1.10
N LEU A 118 10.79 -4.32 -1.65
CA LEU A 118 12.08 -4.68 -1.03
C LEU A 118 12.28 -4.05 0.35
N HIS A 119 11.86 -2.80 0.56
CA HIS A 119 11.95 -2.16 1.88
C HIS A 119 11.11 -2.91 2.94
N ASN A 120 10.01 -3.59 2.57
CA ASN A 120 9.24 -4.40 3.51
C ASN A 120 9.94 -5.72 3.87
N LEU A 121 10.91 -6.16 3.05
CA LEU A 121 11.69 -7.39 3.27
C LEU A 121 13.06 -7.14 3.91
N CYS A 122 13.55 -5.90 3.86
CA CYS A 122 14.84 -5.48 4.41
C CYS A 122 14.96 -5.85 5.89
N ALA A 123 16.08 -6.46 6.28
CA ALA A 123 16.35 -6.89 7.66
C ALA A 123 16.42 -5.71 8.65
N ARG A 124 16.72 -4.50 8.16
CA ARG A 124 16.72 -3.26 8.95
C ARG A 124 15.31 -2.72 9.22
N ASN A 125 14.31 -3.15 8.44
CA ASN A 125 12.92 -2.75 8.64
C ASN A 125 12.21 -3.66 9.66
N GLY A 126 12.48 -3.45 10.96
CA GLY A 126 11.82 -4.21 12.03
C GLY A 126 10.32 -3.93 12.22
N ARG A 127 9.74 -2.97 11.48
CA ARG A 127 8.36 -2.49 11.67
C ARG A 127 7.34 -3.21 10.80
N VAL A 128 7.77 -3.79 9.69
CA VAL A 128 6.92 -4.63 8.85
C VAL A 128 7.28 -6.09 9.16
N VAL A 129 6.32 -7.01 9.05
CA VAL A 129 6.55 -8.46 9.11
C VAL A 129 5.65 -9.07 8.04
N VAL A 130 6.23 -9.60 6.97
CA VAL A 130 5.46 -10.17 5.86
C VAL A 130 5.42 -11.69 6.01
N LEU A 131 4.22 -12.27 6.04
CA LEU A 131 4.04 -13.71 5.87
C LEU A 131 4.26 -14.04 4.39
N PHE A 132 5.38 -14.70 4.11
CA PHE A 132 5.74 -15.07 2.75
C PHE A 132 6.49 -16.40 2.77
N THR A 133 5.71 -17.48 2.65
CA THR A 133 6.17 -18.86 2.75
C THR A 133 6.91 -19.32 1.50
N ALA A 134 7.58 -20.48 1.58
CA ALA A 134 8.21 -21.09 0.41
C ALA A 134 7.17 -21.61 -0.62
N ASP A 135 5.95 -21.92 -0.17
CA ASP A 135 4.87 -22.31 -1.07
C ASP A 135 4.32 -21.11 -1.83
N ASP A 136 4.33 -19.92 -1.22
CA ASP A 136 3.99 -18.66 -1.89
C ASP A 136 5.00 -18.31 -3.00
N ASP A 137 6.30 -18.54 -2.77
CA ASP A 137 7.35 -18.38 -3.81
C ASP A 137 7.05 -19.26 -5.04
N ARG A 138 6.68 -20.53 -4.79
CA ARG A 138 6.39 -21.51 -5.84
C ARG A 138 5.09 -21.22 -6.57
N THR A 139 4.05 -20.86 -5.83
CA THR A 139 2.70 -20.62 -6.39
C THR A 139 2.68 -19.37 -7.26
N ALA A 140 3.47 -18.36 -6.92
CA ALA A 140 3.55 -17.13 -7.69
C ALA A 140 4.42 -17.23 -8.96
N ASP A 141 5.07 -18.40 -9.21
CA ASP A 141 6.11 -18.56 -10.25
C ASP A 141 7.24 -17.51 -10.11
N LEU A 142 7.53 -17.12 -8.86
CA LEU A 142 8.53 -16.11 -8.51
C LEU A 142 9.77 -16.77 -7.93
N SER A 143 10.19 -17.92 -8.46
CA SER A 143 11.50 -18.46 -8.09
C SER A 143 12.58 -17.51 -8.57
N TYR A 144 13.02 -16.60 -7.71
CA TYR A 144 14.11 -15.70 -7.99
C TYR A 144 15.40 -16.52 -8.09
N ASP A 145 16.17 -16.29 -9.14
CA ASP A 145 17.48 -16.90 -9.38
C ASP A 145 18.60 -16.20 -8.60
N PHE A 146 18.25 -15.21 -7.78
CA PHE A 146 19.16 -14.44 -6.92
C PHE A 146 18.68 -14.40 -5.46
N ASP A 147 19.60 -14.03 -4.57
CA ASP A 147 19.29 -13.86 -3.14
C ASP A 147 18.44 -12.59 -2.90
N LEU A 148 17.14 -12.78 -2.77
CA LEU A 148 16.17 -11.71 -2.45
C LEU A 148 16.49 -10.96 -1.17
N ALA A 149 16.99 -11.64 -0.13
CA ALA A 149 17.28 -11.00 1.15
C ALA A 149 18.48 -10.06 0.99
N ALA A 150 19.53 -10.51 0.29
CA ALA A 150 20.67 -9.66 -0.03
C ALA A 150 20.26 -8.45 -0.88
N LEU A 151 19.36 -8.63 -1.86
CA LEU A 151 18.86 -7.52 -2.67
C LEU A 151 18.03 -6.52 -1.84
N ALA A 152 17.17 -7.01 -0.95
CA ALA A 152 16.36 -6.17 -0.08
C ALA A 152 17.21 -5.30 0.86
N ASP A 153 18.26 -5.89 1.43
CA ASP A 153 19.20 -5.18 2.31
C ASP A 153 20.06 -4.16 1.53
N ALA A 154 20.44 -4.46 0.29
CA ALA A 154 21.18 -3.52 -0.56
C ALA A 154 20.32 -2.34 -1.04
N SER A 155 19.04 -2.58 -1.36
CA SER A 155 18.10 -1.55 -1.84
C SER A 155 17.88 -0.43 -0.82
N ASP A 156 18.02 -0.71 0.47
CA ASP A 156 17.85 0.27 1.53
C ASP A 156 19.04 1.24 1.63
N LEU A 157 20.23 0.84 1.13
CA LEU A 157 21.43 1.67 1.12
C LEU A 157 21.37 2.76 0.03
N THR A 158 20.70 2.48 -1.10
CA THR A 158 20.54 3.45 -2.19
C THR A 158 19.48 4.51 -1.90
N ALA A 159 18.58 4.29 -0.94
CA ALA A 159 17.55 5.27 -0.56
C ALA A 159 18.08 6.43 0.28
N GLN A 160 19.29 6.31 0.84
CA GLN A 160 19.95 7.36 1.63
C GLN A 160 21.11 8.07 0.89
N GLY A 161 21.30 7.80 -0.41
CA GLY A 161 22.35 8.40 -1.23
C GLY A 161 21.77 9.25 -2.37
N ASP A 162 21.95 10.56 -2.26
CA ASP A 162 21.93 11.60 -3.29
C ASP A 162 20.99 11.45 -4.50
N ALA A 163 19.87 12.18 -4.43
CA ALA A 163 18.92 12.42 -5.52
C ALA A 163 19.47 13.29 -6.68
N ASP A 164 20.77 13.23 -7.01
CA ASP A 164 21.40 14.15 -7.97
C ASP A 164 22.34 13.49 -9.00
N THR A 165 22.29 12.18 -9.20
CA THR A 165 22.98 11.56 -10.35
C THR A 165 22.02 10.75 -11.21
N ASP A 166 21.26 11.46 -12.04
CA ASP A 166 20.64 10.89 -13.24
C ASP A 166 21.69 10.87 -14.37
N PRO A 167 22.31 9.70 -14.69
CA PRO A 167 23.32 9.61 -15.74
C PRO A 167 22.73 9.81 -17.15
N LEU A 168 21.40 9.91 -17.31
CA LEU A 168 20.75 10.11 -18.61
C LEU A 168 20.64 11.58 -19.02
N ARG A 169 20.92 12.53 -18.10
CA ARG A 169 20.87 13.97 -18.41
C ARG A 169 22.12 14.54 -19.09
N ALA A 170 23.20 13.76 -19.20
CA ALA A 170 24.47 14.22 -19.78
C ALA A 170 24.52 14.18 -21.32
N ALA A 171 23.47 13.71 -22.01
CA ALA A 171 23.50 13.51 -23.46
C ALA A 171 22.79 14.59 -24.30
N SER A 172 22.22 15.63 -23.70
CA SER A 172 21.56 16.71 -24.46
C SER A 172 22.11 18.07 -24.09
N GLY A 173 23.36 18.31 -24.50
CA GLY A 173 23.97 19.63 -24.55
C GLY A 173 24.00 20.17 -25.99
N SER A 174 23.63 21.44 -26.12
CA SER A 174 23.72 22.38 -27.26
C SER A 174 22.81 22.15 -28.47
N ASP A 175 21.78 22.98 -28.62
CA ASP A 175 21.96 24.20 -29.43
C ASP A 175 21.01 25.31 -29.00
N ALA A 176 21.54 26.53 -28.90
CA ALA A 176 20.84 27.74 -28.50
C ALA A 176 21.11 28.82 -29.56
N SER A 177 20.05 29.47 -30.07
CA SER A 177 20.05 30.89 -30.49
C SER A 177 18.72 31.26 -31.18
N GLU A 178 17.98 32.24 -30.62
CA GLU A 178 17.67 33.61 -31.17
C GLU A 178 16.60 33.60 -32.29
N SER A 179 15.70 34.57 -32.55
CA SER A 179 15.06 35.74 -31.94
C SER A 179 14.02 36.23 -32.99
N ASP A 180 13.06 37.07 -32.57
CA ASP A 180 12.30 38.06 -33.39
C ASP A 180 11.19 37.59 -34.36
N SER A 181 10.13 38.34 -34.67
CA SER A 181 9.28 39.38 -34.04
C SER A 181 8.19 39.76 -35.08
N GLU A 182 7.05 40.29 -34.61
CA GLU A 182 6.07 41.19 -35.28
C GLU A 182 5.24 40.67 -36.49
N ASP A 183 3.89 40.57 -36.40
CA ASP A 183 2.83 41.60 -36.66
C ASP A 183 2.28 41.42 -38.12
N SER A 184 1.01 41.60 -38.54
CA SER A 184 -0.16 42.34 -38.09
C SER A 184 -1.44 41.81 -38.81
N ASP A 185 -2.62 42.15 -38.27
CA ASP A 185 -3.89 42.53 -38.96
C ASP A 185 -4.71 41.53 -39.82
N ALA A 186 -6.04 41.53 -39.88
CA ALA A 186 -7.13 42.22 -39.19
C ALA A 186 -8.48 41.55 -39.60
N ASP A 187 -9.57 42.04 -38.98
CA ASP A 187 -10.97 42.07 -39.46
C ASP A 187 -11.99 41.06 -38.91
N GLU A 188 -12.59 41.53 -37.80
CA GLU A 188 -14.01 41.86 -37.60
C GLU A 188 -15.13 40.81 -37.74
N ASP A 189 -15.85 40.71 -36.61
CA ASP A 189 -17.30 40.63 -36.46
C ASP A 189 -18.07 39.41 -37.02
N VAL A 190 -18.73 38.68 -36.11
CA VAL A 190 -20.19 38.78 -35.92
C VAL A 190 -20.64 37.83 -34.79
N ARG A 191 -21.12 38.48 -33.72
CA ARG A 191 -22.33 38.17 -32.93
C ARG A 191 -22.76 36.70 -32.81
N GLY A 192 -22.82 36.26 -31.56
CA GLY A 192 -24.08 35.79 -31.00
C GLY A 192 -24.14 34.32 -30.58
N GLY A 193 -24.59 34.14 -29.33
CA GLY A 193 -25.49 33.05 -28.99
C GLY A 193 -24.83 31.80 -28.42
N GLY A 194 -25.00 31.62 -27.11
CA GLY A 194 -24.58 30.43 -26.39
C GLY A 194 -25.18 29.13 -26.95
N GLY A 195 -24.33 28.11 -27.08
CA GLY A 195 -24.70 26.77 -27.51
C GLY A 195 -24.29 25.72 -26.47
N ARG A 196 -25.21 25.38 -25.57
CA ARG A 196 -25.15 24.20 -24.70
C ARG A 196 -25.02 22.94 -25.55
N ARG A 197 -23.90 22.21 -25.48
CA ARG A 197 -23.79 20.86 -26.06
C ARG A 197 -24.32 19.81 -25.08
N LYS A 198 -25.57 19.38 -25.29
CA LYS A 198 -26.18 18.19 -24.66
C LYS A 198 -25.57 16.92 -25.27
N ARG A 199 -25.05 16.02 -24.42
CA ARG A 199 -24.67 14.65 -24.80
C ARG A 199 -25.93 13.80 -24.99
N PRO A 200 -26.04 12.94 -26.04
CA PRO A 200 -27.20 12.09 -26.26
C PRO A 200 -27.28 10.97 -25.21
N ARG A 201 -28.49 10.71 -24.70
CA ARG A 201 -28.81 9.52 -23.89
C ARG A 201 -29.34 8.43 -24.83
N LEU A 202 -28.75 7.25 -24.73
CA LEU A 202 -29.28 6.01 -25.31
C LEU A 202 -30.45 5.54 -24.45
N SER A 203 -31.61 5.35 -25.07
CA SER A 203 -32.78 4.71 -24.48
C SER A 203 -32.71 3.20 -24.75
N ASP A 204 -32.77 2.40 -23.68
CA ASP A 204 -33.07 0.97 -23.78
C ASP A 204 -34.58 0.77 -23.54
N ASP A 205 -35.14 -0.07 -24.40
CA ASP A 205 -36.54 -0.41 -24.56
C ASP A 205 -36.99 -1.38 -23.45
N ALA A 206 -38.01 -0.98 -22.69
CA ALA A 206 -38.67 -1.84 -21.71
C ALA A 206 -40.08 -2.15 -22.21
N GLY A 207 -40.20 -3.28 -22.92
CA GLY A 207 -41.47 -3.91 -23.27
C GLY A 207 -42.12 -4.52 -22.02
N ALA A 208 -43.39 -4.18 -21.83
CA ALA A 208 -44.23 -4.55 -20.69
C ALA A 208 -44.86 -5.95 -20.82
N ASP A 209 -44.99 -6.65 -19.70
CA ASP A 209 -45.98 -7.70 -19.44
C ASP A 209 -47.41 -7.11 -19.48
N PRO A 210 -48.41 -7.90 -19.90
CA PRO A 210 -49.22 -8.66 -18.93
C PRO A 210 -49.39 -10.16 -19.22
#